data_AF-A0A7V9K4Q3-F1
#
_entry.id   AF-A0A7V9K4Q3-F1
#
_cell.length_a   1.000
_cell.length_b   1.000
_cell.length_c   1.000
_cell.angle_alpha   90.00
_cell.angle_beta   90.00
_cell.angle_gamma   90.00
#
_symmetry.space_group_name_H-M   'P 1'
#
loop_
_entity.id
_entity.type
_entity.pdbx_description
1 polymer ?
#
loop_
_entity_poly.entity_id
_entity_poly.type
_entity_poly.pdbx_seq_one_letter_code
_entity_poly.pdbx_strand_id
1 'polypeptide(L)'
;MASNDPSDTGGLFVGRRPGTAPLKYRDTPTTGDRKRRKMDGVIANGILVLETILCITLWGPQPAGWLWVGSQVDYLTGSVMTGILVAFAGMLLTLFFTLAIVKRLDHAWRLVRRAAGYEQKDGVLERIFVIGLGISATAFLFWLFILHGPGSSVFSGQSA
;
A
#
# COMPACT_ATOMS: atom_id res chain seq x y z
N MET A 1 5.30 37.99 -53.19
CA MET A 1 5.59 37.71 -51.77
C MET A 1 5.08 36.31 -51.50
N ALA A 2 5.97 35.32 -51.36
CA ALA A 2 5.60 33.93 -51.15
C ALA A 2 5.34 33.68 -49.65
N SER A 3 4.09 33.33 -49.33
CA SER A 3 3.67 32.90 -47.99
C SER A 3 4.21 31.50 -47.73
N ASN A 4 5.02 31.34 -46.70
CA ASN A 4 5.68 30.10 -46.34
C ASN A 4 4.77 29.35 -45.35
N ASP A 5 3.82 28.59 -45.87
CA ASP A 5 2.89 27.77 -45.10
C ASP A 5 3.52 26.39 -44.80
N PRO A 6 3.77 26.04 -43.52
CA PRO A 6 4.52 24.83 -43.15
C PRO A 6 3.80 23.51 -43.44
N SER A 7 2.55 23.50 -43.94
CA SER A 7 1.87 22.28 -44.38
C SER A 7 2.10 21.88 -45.84
N ASP A 8 2.66 22.77 -46.68
CA ASP A 8 2.73 22.54 -48.14
C ASP A 8 4.07 21.98 -48.63
N THR A 9 5.10 21.92 -47.76
CA THR A 9 6.26 21.03 -47.97
C THR A 9 5.91 19.61 -47.55
N GLY A 10 5.01 19.01 -48.32
CA GLY A 10 4.65 17.60 -48.22
C GLY A 10 5.89 16.69 -48.27
N GLY A 11 6.06 15.89 -47.20
CA GLY A 11 6.74 14.60 -47.26
C GLY A 11 8.26 14.56 -47.43
N LEU A 12 8.94 15.64 -47.83
CA LEU A 12 10.35 15.56 -48.24
C LEU A 12 11.36 15.36 -47.09
N PHE A 13 10.96 15.62 -45.84
CA PHE A 13 11.85 15.48 -44.66
C PHE A 13 11.35 14.51 -43.58
N VAL A 14 10.32 13.71 -43.85
CA VAL A 14 9.77 12.78 -42.84
C VAL A 14 10.61 11.50 -42.68
N GLY A 15 11.55 11.23 -43.59
CA GLY A 15 12.16 9.90 -43.70
C GLY A 15 13.46 9.62 -42.94
N ARG A 16 14.22 10.60 -42.43
CA ARG A 16 15.61 10.31 -41.94
C ARG A 16 16.15 11.17 -40.78
N ARG A 17 15.32 11.83 -39.97
CA ARG A 17 15.81 12.32 -38.68
C ARG A 17 15.71 11.19 -37.65
N PRO A 18 16.83 10.73 -37.06
CA PRO A 18 16.78 9.85 -35.91
C PRO A 18 15.97 10.57 -34.82
N GLY A 19 14.76 10.09 -34.52
CA GLY A 19 13.85 10.70 -33.54
C GLY A 19 12.53 11.28 -34.07
N THR A 20 12.23 11.27 -35.38
CA THR A 20 10.94 11.72 -35.93
C THR A 20 10.00 10.59 -36.37
N ALA A 21 10.26 9.36 -35.92
CA ALA A 21 9.30 8.28 -36.11
C ALA A 21 7.94 8.72 -35.52
N PRO A 22 6.81 8.55 -36.23
CA PRO A 22 5.52 8.93 -35.71
C PRO A 22 5.34 8.25 -34.36
N LEU A 23 5.26 9.07 -33.30
CA LEU A 23 5.01 8.61 -31.94
C LEU A 23 3.66 7.90 -31.98
N LYS A 24 3.70 6.56 -31.97
CA LYS A 24 2.52 5.74 -31.83
C LYS A 24 2.04 5.90 -30.39
N TYR A 25 1.25 6.95 -30.16
CA TYR A 25 0.47 7.08 -28.93
C TYR A 25 -0.39 5.82 -28.82
N ARG A 26 -0.41 5.20 -27.64
CA ARG A 26 -1.30 4.04 -27.40
C ARG A 26 -2.72 4.49 -27.69
N ASP A 27 -3.43 3.72 -28.52
CA ASP A 27 -4.85 3.95 -28.78
C ASP A 27 -5.59 4.12 -27.45
N THR A 28 -6.46 5.13 -27.38
CA THR A 28 -7.37 5.34 -26.25
C THR A 28 -8.11 4.03 -25.99
N PRO A 29 -8.00 3.42 -24.80
CA PRO A 29 -8.61 2.13 -24.53
C PRO A 29 -10.12 2.25 -24.74
N THR A 30 -10.67 1.36 -25.57
CA THR A 30 -12.10 1.26 -25.80
C THR A 30 -12.80 1.06 -24.46
N THR A 31 -13.61 2.03 -24.08
CA THR A 31 -14.33 2.03 -22.80
C THR A 31 -15.29 0.85 -22.75
N GLY A 32 -14.95 -0.16 -21.96
CA GLY A 32 -15.75 -1.37 -21.81
C GLY A 32 -17.17 -1.09 -21.29
N ASP A 33 -18.07 -2.04 -21.59
CA ASP A 33 -19.50 -2.01 -21.25
C ASP A 33 -19.82 -1.52 -19.83
N ARG A 34 -20.94 -0.79 -19.70
CA ARG A 34 -21.42 -0.19 -18.42
C ARG A 34 -21.57 -1.22 -17.29
N LYS A 35 -21.82 -2.49 -17.61
CA LYS A 35 -21.87 -3.61 -16.65
C LYS A 35 -20.48 -4.03 -16.17
N ARG A 36 -19.47 -4.10 -17.05
CA ARG A 36 -18.08 -4.41 -16.70
C ARG A 36 -17.50 -3.35 -15.75
N ARG A 37 -17.74 -2.07 -16.03
CA ARG A 37 -17.32 -0.96 -15.15
C ARG A 37 -17.85 -1.05 -13.72
N LYS A 38 -19.10 -1.49 -13.53
CA LYS A 38 -19.68 -1.67 -12.19
C LYS A 38 -19.01 -2.82 -11.44
N MET A 39 -18.75 -3.92 -12.14
CA MET A 39 -18.09 -5.10 -11.59
C MET A 39 -16.63 -4.79 -11.20
N ASP A 40 -15.92 -4.05 -12.05
CA ASP A 40 -14.55 -3.58 -11.80
C ASP A 40 -14.49 -2.66 -10.56
N GLY A 41 -15.52 -1.83 -10.34
CA GLY A 41 -15.65 -1.01 -9.14
C GLY A 41 -15.83 -1.81 -7.85
N VAL A 42 -16.63 -2.88 -7.89
CA VAL A 42 -16.82 -3.78 -6.72
C VAL A 42 -15.53 -4.54 -6.41
N ILE A 43 -14.83 -5.04 -7.42
CA ILE A 43 -13.54 -5.72 -7.26
C ILE A 43 -12.50 -4.76 -6.67
N ALA A 44 -12.44 -3.53 -7.17
CA ALA A 44 -11.52 -2.51 -6.67
C ALA A 44 -11.77 -2.16 -5.19
N ASN A 45 -13.04 -2.07 -4.77
CA ASN A 45 -13.39 -1.88 -3.36
C ASN A 45 -13.06 -3.10 -2.51
N GLY A 46 -13.30 -4.31 -3.01
CA GLY A 46 -12.96 -5.55 -2.31
C GLY A 46 -11.46 -5.66 -2.01
N ILE A 47 -10.62 -5.31 -2.98
CA ILE A 47 -9.16 -5.28 -2.79
C ILE A 47 -8.75 -4.25 -1.73
N LEU A 48 -9.37 -3.06 -1.73
CA LEU A 48 -9.08 -2.01 -0.75
C LEU A 48 -9.46 -2.42 0.68
N VAL A 49 -10.62 -3.07 0.84
CA VAL A 49 -11.05 -3.61 2.13
C VAL A 49 -10.07 -4.68 2.61
N LEU A 50 -9.65 -5.59 1.72
CA LEU A 50 -8.69 -6.64 2.06
C LEU A 50 -7.33 -6.06 2.49
N GLU A 51 -6.83 -5.06 1.77
CA GLU A 51 -5.60 -4.34 2.12
C GLU A 51 -5.71 -3.68 3.49
N THR A 52 -6.84 -3.04 3.77
CA THR A 52 -7.12 -2.40 5.07
C THR A 52 -7.11 -3.43 6.20
N ILE A 53 -7.74 -4.58 6.01
CA ILE A 53 -7.75 -5.68 7.00
C ILE A 53 -6.32 -6.18 7.24
N LEU A 54 -5.54 -6.41 6.19
CA LEU A 54 -4.14 -6.83 6.30
C LEU A 54 -3.30 -5.82 7.09
N CYS A 55 -3.46 -4.52 6.79
CA CYS A 55 -2.77 -3.47 7.55
C CYS A 55 -3.16 -3.47 9.03
N ILE A 56 -4.45 -3.64 9.36
CA ILE A 56 -4.91 -3.71 10.75
C ILE A 56 -4.31 -4.92 11.48
N THR A 57 -4.21 -6.08 10.81
CA THR A 57 -3.63 -7.28 11.44
C THR A 57 -2.17 -7.10 11.82
N LEU A 58 -1.44 -6.23 11.12
CA LEU A 58 -0.02 -5.96 11.33
C LEU A 58 0.26 -5.27 12.67
N TRP A 59 -0.71 -4.54 13.22
CA TRP A 59 -0.53 -3.75 14.46
C TRP A 59 -0.79 -4.51 15.74
N GLY A 60 -1.66 -5.53 15.73
CA GLY A 60 -2.07 -6.22 16.95
C GLY A 60 -2.09 -7.73 16.80
N PRO A 61 -2.95 -8.27 15.91
CA PRO A 61 -3.10 -9.71 15.74
C PRO A 61 -1.79 -10.44 15.38
N GLN A 62 -0.98 -9.91 14.45
CA GLN A 62 0.30 -10.52 14.06
C GLN A 62 1.32 -10.54 15.22
N PRO A 63 1.64 -9.40 15.87
CA PRO A 63 2.54 -9.39 17.01
C PRO A 63 2.06 -10.28 18.16
N ALA A 64 0.77 -10.22 18.51
CA ALA A 64 0.20 -11.03 19.58
C ALA A 64 0.29 -12.54 19.26
N GLY A 65 0.01 -12.93 18.02
CA GLY A 65 0.14 -14.31 17.58
C GLY A 65 1.58 -14.83 17.71
N TRP A 66 2.58 -14.03 17.31
CA TRP A 66 3.98 -14.43 17.42
C TRP A 66 4.50 -14.44 18.86
N LEU A 67 4.03 -13.55 19.72
CA LEU A 67 4.35 -13.60 21.15
C LEU A 67 3.78 -14.87 21.80
N TRP A 68 2.56 -15.28 21.43
CA TRP A 68 1.99 -16.54 21.86
C TRP A 68 2.81 -17.73 21.35
N VAL A 69 3.18 -17.77 20.05
CA VAL A 69 4.06 -18.82 19.52
C VAL A 69 5.41 -18.85 20.25
N GLY A 70 6.00 -17.69 20.51
CA GLY A 70 7.24 -17.56 21.29
C GLY A 70 7.11 -18.16 22.69
N SER A 71 5.98 -17.93 23.38
CA SER A 71 5.71 -18.54 24.69
C SER A 71 5.58 -20.06 24.64
N GLN A 72 5.01 -20.63 23.57
CA GLN A 72 4.94 -22.08 23.39
C GLN A 72 6.32 -22.68 23.13
N VAL A 73 7.17 -21.98 22.38
CA VAL A 73 8.55 -22.41 22.11
C VAL A 73 9.38 -22.40 23.39
N ASP A 74 9.23 -21.36 24.22
CA ASP A 74 9.86 -21.31 25.53
C ASP A 74 9.39 -22.47 26.43
N TYR A 75 8.09 -22.72 26.48
CA TYR A 75 7.51 -23.83 27.24
C TYR A 75 8.07 -25.20 26.82
N LEU A 76 8.30 -25.42 25.53
CA LEU A 76 8.78 -26.70 25.00
C LEU A 76 10.31 -26.87 25.07
N THR A 77 11.08 -25.78 24.98
CA THR A 77 12.55 -25.83 24.92
C THR A 77 13.23 -25.45 26.22
N GLY A 78 12.50 -24.82 27.16
CA GLY A 78 13.05 -24.26 28.39
C GLY A 78 14.00 -23.08 28.18
N SER A 79 14.00 -22.47 26.99
CA SER A 79 14.92 -21.40 26.61
C SER A 79 14.16 -20.18 26.08
N VAL A 80 14.18 -19.12 26.89
CA VAL A 80 13.59 -17.82 26.56
C VAL A 80 14.22 -17.22 25.30
N MET A 81 15.54 -17.36 25.12
CA MET A 81 16.22 -16.86 23.92
C MET A 81 15.72 -17.54 22.65
N THR A 82 15.42 -18.83 22.71
CA THR A 82 14.86 -19.57 21.58
C THR A 82 13.45 -19.09 21.27
N GLY A 83 12.60 -18.89 22.30
CA GLY A 83 11.26 -18.33 22.13
C GLY A 83 11.25 -16.93 21.51
N ILE A 84 12.15 -16.04 21.98
CA ILE A 84 12.31 -14.68 21.42
C ILE A 84 12.76 -14.74 19.97
N LEU A 85 13.77 -15.56 19.64
CA LEU A 85 14.27 -15.70 18.27
C LEU A 85 13.18 -16.18 17.31
N VAL A 86 12.38 -17.17 17.73
CA VAL A 86 11.27 -17.69 16.91
C VAL A 86 10.18 -16.63 16.73
N ALA A 87 9.76 -15.95 17.80
CA ALA A 87 8.78 -14.88 17.70
C ALA A 87 9.25 -13.76 16.78
N PHE A 88 10.51 -13.33 16.90
CA PHE A 88 11.08 -12.26 16.09
C PHE A 88 11.24 -12.67 14.62
N ALA A 89 11.78 -13.86 14.35
CA ALA A 89 11.90 -14.39 12.99
C ALA A 89 10.53 -14.54 12.32
N GLY A 90 9.53 -15.02 13.06
CA GLY A 90 8.16 -15.13 12.59
C GLY A 90 7.51 -13.77 12.28
N MET A 91 7.71 -12.78 13.15
CA MET A 91 7.24 -11.41 12.91
C MET A 91 7.84 -10.84 11.63
N LEU A 92 9.16 -10.99 11.42
CA LEU A 92 9.81 -10.54 10.18
C LEU A 92 9.27 -11.25 8.95
N LEU A 93 9.17 -12.58 9.00
CA LEU A 93 8.65 -13.38 7.88
C LEU A 93 7.23 -12.96 7.51
N THR A 94 6.35 -12.82 8.49
CA THR A 94 4.96 -12.42 8.26
C THR A 94 4.86 -10.97 7.80
N LEU A 95 5.67 -10.05 8.31
CA LEU A 95 5.77 -8.69 7.79
C LEU A 95 6.14 -8.68 6.30
N PHE A 96 7.21 -9.36 5.92
CA PHE A 96 7.64 -9.42 4.52
C PHE A 96 6.59 -10.08 3.63
N PHE A 97 5.95 -11.14 4.12
CA PHE A 97 4.87 -11.82 3.42
C PHE A 97 3.65 -10.92 3.20
N THR A 98 3.17 -10.24 4.24
CA THR A 98 2.05 -9.30 4.15
C THR A 98 2.37 -8.15 3.19
N LEU A 99 3.57 -7.59 3.25
CA LEU A 99 4.01 -6.55 2.31
C LEU A 99 4.07 -7.07 0.86
N ALA A 100 4.51 -8.30 0.63
CA ALA A 100 4.54 -8.89 -0.70
C ALA A 100 3.13 -9.10 -1.27
N ILE A 101 2.18 -9.56 -0.45
CA ILE A 101 0.76 -9.69 -0.83
C ILE A 101 0.19 -8.32 -1.17
N VAL A 102 0.35 -7.35 -0.27
CA VAL A 102 -0.18 -5.99 -0.44
C VAL A 102 0.36 -5.34 -1.72
N LYS A 103 1.66 -5.49 -2.02
CA LYS A 103 2.24 -5.01 -3.28
C LYS A 103 1.62 -5.67 -4.52
N ARG A 104 1.35 -6.99 -4.48
CA ARG A 104 0.69 -7.68 -5.60
C ARG A 104 -0.75 -7.24 -5.78
N LEU A 105 -1.47 -7.05 -4.68
CA LEU A 105 -2.85 -6.56 -4.69
C LEU A 105 -2.94 -5.13 -5.25
N ASP A 106 -2.05 -4.22 -4.85
CA ASP A 106 -1.99 -2.86 -5.41
C ASP A 106 -1.71 -2.87 -6.92
N HIS A 107 -0.82 -3.74 -7.38
CA HIS A 107 -0.56 -3.88 -8.82
C HIS A 107 -1.79 -4.37 -9.58
N ALA A 108 -2.47 -5.40 -9.06
CA ALA A 108 -3.71 -5.91 -9.64
C ALA A 108 -4.82 -4.86 -9.65
N TRP A 109 -4.97 -4.11 -8.55
CA TRP A 109 -5.91 -3.01 -8.43
C TRP A 109 -5.65 -1.91 -9.46
N ARG A 110 -4.38 -1.56 -9.68
CA ARG A 110 -3.99 -0.57 -10.70
C ARG A 110 -4.35 -1.01 -12.11
N LEU A 111 -4.31 -2.31 -12.41
CA LEU A 111 -4.70 -2.86 -13.70
C LEU A 111 -6.22 -2.80 -13.89
N VAL A 112 -6.99 -3.25 -12.88
CA VAL A 112 -8.46 -3.23 -12.90
C VAL A 112 -8.99 -1.80 -13.01
N ARG A 113 -8.41 -0.85 -12.27
CA ARG A 113 -8.87 0.54 -12.28
C ARG A 113 -8.53 1.29 -13.58
N ARG A 114 -7.41 0.96 -14.22
CA ARG A 114 -7.10 1.43 -15.58
C ARG A 114 -8.07 0.87 -16.62
N ALA A 115 -8.47 -0.40 -16.50
CA ALA A 115 -9.49 -0.99 -17.37
C ALA A 115 -10.87 -0.32 -17.19
N ALA A 116 -11.18 0.16 -15.99
CA ALA A 116 -12.41 0.92 -15.70
C ALA A 116 -12.43 2.36 -16.27
N GLY A 117 -11.31 2.84 -16.85
CA GLY A 117 -11.22 4.13 -17.53
C GLY A 117 -10.79 5.32 -16.65
N TYR A 118 -10.25 5.06 -15.45
CA TYR A 118 -9.66 6.11 -14.62
C TYR A 118 -8.14 6.17 -14.84
N GLU A 119 -7.63 7.30 -15.36
CA GLU A 119 -6.19 7.57 -15.38
C GLU A 119 -5.71 8.01 -13.99
N GLN A 120 -5.38 7.04 -13.14
CA GLN A 120 -4.72 7.29 -11.86
C GLN A 120 -3.21 7.04 -12.02
N LYS A 121 -2.40 8.10 -11.99
CA LYS A 121 -0.93 8.02 -12.13
C LYS A 121 -0.23 7.53 -10.86
N ASP A 122 -0.84 7.74 -9.70
CA ASP A 122 -0.27 7.37 -8.39
C ASP A 122 -1.01 6.19 -7.75
N GLY A 123 -0.25 5.34 -7.04
CA GLY A 123 -0.77 4.19 -6.29
C GLY A 123 -1.46 4.64 -5.01
N VAL A 124 -2.64 4.10 -4.71
CA VAL A 124 -3.37 4.40 -3.47
C VAL A 124 -2.69 3.77 -2.24
N LEU A 125 -1.85 2.76 -2.45
CA LEU A 125 -1.05 2.07 -1.42
C LEU A 125 -0.27 3.02 -0.51
N GLU A 126 0.43 4.00 -1.10
CA GLU A 126 1.23 4.96 -0.33
C GLU A 126 0.33 5.80 0.57
N ARG A 127 -0.85 6.18 0.07
CA ARG A 127 -1.81 6.99 0.81
C ARG A 127 -2.46 6.21 1.94
N ILE A 128 -2.86 4.95 1.69
CA ILE A 128 -3.42 4.06 2.73
C ILE A 128 -2.35 3.78 3.79
N PHE A 129 -1.12 3.52 3.38
CA PHE A 129 -0.01 3.30 4.29
C PHE A 129 0.28 4.53 5.16
N VAL A 130 0.35 5.73 4.58
CA VAL A 130 0.56 6.99 5.32
C VAL A 130 -0.60 7.28 6.27
N ILE A 131 -1.85 7.07 5.84
CA ILE A 131 -3.03 7.23 6.70
C ILE A 131 -2.99 6.21 7.85
N GLY A 132 -2.68 4.94 7.58
CA GLY A 132 -2.54 3.90 8.59
C GLY A 132 -1.41 4.17 9.59
N LEU A 133 -0.27 4.66 9.10
CA LEU A 133 0.84 5.13 9.92
C LEU A 133 0.40 6.30 10.81
N GLY A 134 -0.33 7.27 10.25
CA GLY A 134 -0.87 8.41 10.98
C GLY A 134 -1.85 7.99 12.07
N ILE A 135 -2.81 7.11 11.76
CA ILE A 135 -3.76 6.57 12.74
C ILE A 135 -3.03 5.83 13.85
N SER A 136 -2.07 4.98 13.51
CA SER A 136 -1.37 4.15 14.48
C SER A 136 -0.39 4.95 15.33
N ALA A 137 0.31 5.93 14.75
CA ALA A 137 1.10 6.89 15.50
C ALA A 137 0.22 7.69 16.45
N THR A 138 -0.97 8.12 16.01
CA THR A 138 -1.92 8.85 16.86
C THR A 138 -2.44 7.98 18.00
N ALA A 139 -2.85 6.74 17.72
CA ALA A 139 -3.30 5.80 18.74
C ALA A 139 -2.19 5.45 19.73
N PHE A 140 -0.96 5.28 19.24
CA PHE A 140 0.22 5.05 20.08
C PHE A 140 0.52 6.26 20.96
N LEU A 141 0.51 7.48 20.42
CA LEU A 141 0.70 8.71 21.20
C LEU A 141 -0.42 8.90 22.23
N PHE A 142 -1.67 8.64 21.86
CA PHE A 142 -2.81 8.68 22.76
C PHE A 142 -2.60 7.70 23.93
N TRP A 143 -2.29 6.44 23.64
CA TRP A 143 -2.00 5.44 24.66
C TRP A 143 -0.78 5.84 25.51
N LEU A 144 0.31 6.28 24.88
CA LEU A 144 1.54 6.66 25.57
C LEU A 144 1.35 7.86 26.49
N PHE A 145 0.59 8.88 26.10
CA PHE A 145 0.38 10.06 26.93
C PHE A 145 -0.71 9.91 27.98
N ILE A 146 -1.75 9.11 27.71
CA ILE A 146 -2.92 8.98 28.58
C ILE A 146 -2.79 7.79 29.53
N LEU A 147 -2.30 6.65 29.06
CA LEU A 147 -2.21 5.42 29.87
C LEU A 147 -0.84 5.23 30.52
N HIS A 148 0.25 5.61 29.85
CA HIS A 148 1.62 5.48 30.38
C HIS A 148 2.37 6.81 30.60
N GLY A 149 1.75 7.93 30.26
CA GLY A 149 2.40 9.22 30.25
C GLY A 149 2.59 9.79 31.66
N PRO A 150 3.25 10.95 31.77
CA PRO A 150 3.58 11.58 33.06
C PRO A 150 2.38 11.84 33.98
N GLY A 151 1.13 11.69 33.52
CA GLY A 151 -0.07 11.71 34.36
C GLY A 151 -0.07 10.69 35.51
N SER A 152 0.63 9.55 35.37
CA SER A 152 0.78 8.57 36.45
C SER A 152 1.63 9.07 37.63
N SER A 153 2.56 9.99 37.38
CA SER A 153 3.39 10.63 38.43
C SER A 153 2.84 11.98 38.91
N VAL A 154 1.96 12.64 38.14
CA VAL A 154 1.32 13.90 38.61
C VAL A 154 0.15 13.63 39.56
N PHE A 155 -0.54 12.49 39.45
CA PHE A 155 -1.69 12.14 40.31
C PHE A 155 -1.33 11.34 41.58
N SER A 156 -0.13 10.77 41.67
CA SER A 156 0.33 9.98 42.83
C SER A 156 1.17 10.78 43.84
N GLY A 157 1.20 12.11 43.69
CA GLY A 157 1.99 13.03 44.53
C GLY A 157 1.25 13.64 45.72
N GLN A 158 0.14 13.06 46.21
CA GLN A 158 -0.53 13.59 47.40
C GLN A 158 -1.14 12.50 48.27
N SER A 159 -0.28 11.85 49.06
CA SER A 159 -0.65 11.27 50.36
C SER A 159 0.63 11.03 51.17
N ALA A 160 1.12 12.11 51.77
CA ALA A 160 1.92 12.10 52.99
C ALA A 160 1.04 12.67 54.11
#